data_AF-A0A267MGJ9-F1
#
_entry.id   AF-A0A267MGJ9-F1
#
_cell.length_a   1.000
_cell.length_b   1.000
_cell.length_c   1.000
_cell.angle_alpha   90.00
_cell.angle_beta   90.00
_cell.angle_gamma   90.00
#
_symmetry.space_group_name_H-M   'P 1'
#
loop_
_entity.id
_entity.type
_entity.pdbx_description
1 polymer ?
#
loop_
_entity_poly.entity_id
_entity_poly.type
_entity_poly.pdbx_seq_one_letter_code
_entity_poly.pdbx_strand_id
1 'polypeptide(L)'
;MEKKLSYLWLIPITLLFPMIQNIIFFIRFAKLPFDLFMSSLVFAPTGFISGGVLIYFLRKNLEYTHKMKIVFGYIAGMPFALLFSIFSGLLMHPALVVTVVGPTPLVVGAFLGYSIGKKK
;
A
#
# COMPACT_ATOMS: atom_id res chain seq x y z
N MET A 1 -0.96 -6.80 31.75
CA MET A 1 -1.76 -6.61 30.52
C MET A 1 -0.83 -6.00 29.47
N GLU A 2 -0.27 -6.80 28.56
CA GLU A 2 0.59 -6.25 27.50
C GLU A 2 -0.21 -5.27 26.65
N LYS A 3 0.23 -4.00 26.58
CA LYS A 3 -0.38 -3.00 25.71
C LYS A 3 -0.23 -3.50 24.27
N LYS A 4 -1.32 -4.00 23.67
CA LYS A 4 -1.39 -4.24 22.23
C LYS A 4 -1.06 -2.93 21.52
N LEU A 5 0.09 -2.85 20.87
CA LEU A 5 0.48 -1.71 20.04
C LEU A 5 -0.65 -1.43 19.04
N SER A 6 -1.25 -0.25 19.15
CA SER A 6 -2.28 0.18 18.22
C SER A 6 -1.62 0.54 16.90
N TYR A 7 -1.76 -0.32 15.90
CA TYR A 7 -1.29 -0.05 14.53
C TYR A 7 -2.25 0.84 13.73
N LEU A 8 -3.21 1.51 14.39
CA LEU A 8 -4.16 2.41 13.72
C LEU A 8 -3.49 3.62 13.08
N TRP A 9 -2.28 3.99 13.53
CA TRP A 9 -1.47 5.04 12.90
C TRP A 9 -1.01 4.67 11.47
N LEU A 10 -1.11 3.39 11.07
CA LEU A 10 -0.87 2.96 9.69
C LEU A 10 -2.03 3.31 8.75
N ILE A 11 -3.21 3.70 9.27
CA ILE A 11 -4.35 4.12 8.44
C ILE A 11 -4.04 5.45 7.72
N PRO A 12 -3.54 6.52 8.37
CA PRO A 12 -3.07 7.70 7.64
C PRO A 12 -2.04 7.41 6.55
N ILE A 13 -1.21 6.37 6.72
CA ILE A 13 -0.19 5.98 5.73
C ILE A 13 -0.83 5.46 4.44
N THR A 14 -2.06 4.96 4.48
CA THR A 14 -2.78 4.55 3.27
C THR A 14 -3.16 5.74 2.40
N LEU A 15 -3.30 6.93 2.99
CA LEU A 15 -3.54 8.19 2.27
C LEU A 15 -2.28 8.70 1.56
N LEU A 16 -1.10 8.15 1.86
CA LEU A 16 0.12 8.54 1.15
C LEU A 16 0.05 8.18 -0.34
N PHE A 17 -0.65 7.13 -0.73
CA PHE A 17 -0.77 6.74 -2.15
C PHE A 17 -1.44 7.82 -3.01
N PRO A 18 -2.68 8.26 -2.70
CA PRO A 18 -3.29 9.37 -3.45
C PRO A 18 -2.50 10.68 -3.27
N MET A 19 -1.87 10.93 -2.11
CA MET A 19 -1.03 12.12 -1.92
C MET A 19 0.20 12.13 -2.81
N ILE A 20 0.93 11.02 -2.93
CA ILE A 20 2.09 10.88 -3.81
C ILE A 20 1.66 11.13 -5.26
N GLN A 21 0.53 10.55 -5.67
CA GLN A 21 0.00 10.78 -7.02
C GLN A 21 -0.35 12.26 -7.27
N ASN A 22 -0.96 12.93 -6.30
CA ASN A 22 -1.24 14.37 -6.38
C ASN A 22 0.04 15.20 -6.44
N ILE A 23 1.08 14.84 -5.69
CA ILE A 23 2.39 15.51 -5.76
C ILE A 23 2.98 15.36 -7.17
N ILE A 24 2.93 14.16 -7.75
CA ILE A 24 3.40 13.92 -9.13
C ILE A 24 2.61 14.77 -10.13
N PHE A 25 1.28 14.84 -10.01
CA PHE A 25 0.46 15.69 -10.87
C PHE A 25 0.76 17.18 -10.69
N PHE A 26 0.94 17.63 -9.46
CA PHE A 26 1.29 19.03 -9.18
C PHE A 26 2.64 19.40 -9.80
N ILE A 27 3.67 18.56 -9.64
CA ILE A 27 4.99 18.76 -10.26
C ILE A 27 4.87 18.77 -11.79
N ARG A 28 4.07 17.86 -12.35
CA ARG A 28 3.93 17.72 -13.81
C ARG A 28 3.18 18.86 -14.47
N PHE A 29 2.12 19.36 -13.83
CA PHE A 29 1.20 20.32 -14.45
C PHE A 29 1.30 21.74 -13.84
N ALA A 30 2.12 21.94 -12.81
CA ALA A 30 2.23 23.16 -12.00
C ALA A 30 0.91 23.64 -11.36
N LYS A 31 -0.13 22.81 -11.44
CA LYS A 31 -1.46 22.99 -10.86
C LYS A 31 -2.05 21.61 -10.59
N LEU A 32 -2.99 21.54 -9.66
CA LEU A 32 -3.74 20.32 -9.38
C LEU A 32 -5.17 20.49 -9.90
N PRO A 33 -5.45 20.16 -11.18
CA PRO A 33 -6.81 20.23 -11.69
C PRO A 33 -7.69 19.26 -10.93
N PHE A 34 -8.92 19.69 -10.64
CA PHE A 34 -9.86 18.94 -9.82
C PHE A 34 -10.10 17.53 -10.36
N ASP A 35 -10.17 17.36 -11.68
CA ASP A 35 -10.38 16.04 -12.31
C ASP A 35 -9.24 15.06 -12.02
N LEU A 36 -7.99 15.53 -11.98
CA LEU A 36 -6.83 14.71 -11.64
C LEU A 36 -6.77 14.39 -10.16
N PHE A 37 -7.19 15.33 -9.31
CA PHE A 37 -7.36 15.07 -7.89
C PHE A 37 -8.43 14.00 -7.63
N MET A 38 -9.59 14.10 -8.28
CA MET A 38 -10.65 13.09 -8.16
C MET A 38 -10.17 11.73 -8.70
N SER A 39 -9.39 11.74 -9.77
CA SER A 39 -8.78 10.53 -10.34
C SER A 39 -7.76 9.89 -9.39
N SER A 40 -7.06 10.66 -8.55
CA SER A 40 -6.09 10.10 -7.61
C SER A 40 -6.75 9.40 -6.41
N LEU A 41 -7.99 9.76 -6.06
CA LEU A 41 -8.74 9.10 -5.00
C LEU A 41 -9.00 7.62 -5.29
N VAL A 42 -8.92 7.20 -6.55
CA VAL A 42 -8.99 5.79 -6.97
C VAL A 42 -7.87 4.95 -6.33
N PHE A 43 -6.76 5.56 -5.89
CA PHE A 43 -5.69 4.89 -5.15
C PHE A 43 -5.96 4.72 -3.65
N ALA A 44 -6.98 5.38 -3.10
CA ALA A 44 -7.30 5.24 -1.67
C ALA A 44 -7.72 3.81 -1.30
N PRO A 45 -8.60 3.11 -2.05
CA PRO A 45 -8.89 1.69 -1.83
C PRO A 45 -7.64 0.82 -1.78
N THR A 46 -6.67 1.07 -2.66
CA THR A 46 -5.41 0.32 -2.68
C THR A 46 -4.69 0.41 -1.35
N GLY A 47 -4.50 1.64 -0.86
CA GLY A 47 -3.89 1.88 0.42
C GLY A 47 -4.67 1.24 1.56
N PHE A 48 -6.00 1.38 1.58
CA PHE A 48 -6.84 0.81 2.64
C PHE A 48 -6.73 -0.72 2.70
N ILE A 49 -6.81 -1.39 1.55
CA ILE A 49 -6.71 -2.84 1.45
C ILE A 49 -5.31 -3.30 1.88
N SER A 50 -4.26 -2.74 1.29
CA SER A 50 -2.88 -3.15 1.56
C SER A 50 -2.46 -2.83 3.00
N GLY A 51 -2.83 -1.66 3.51
CA GLY A 51 -2.60 -1.24 4.88
C GLY A 51 -3.36 -2.08 5.90
N GLY A 52 -4.62 -2.43 5.60
CA GLY A 52 -5.41 -3.35 6.42
C GLY A 52 -4.76 -4.72 6.56
N VAL A 53 -4.26 -5.27 5.46
CA VAL A 53 -3.51 -6.54 5.46
C VAL A 53 -2.19 -6.43 6.24
N LEU A 54 -1.45 -5.33 6.07
CA LEU A 54 -0.23 -5.08 6.84
C LEU A 54 -0.52 -5.03 8.35
N ILE A 55 -1.55 -4.27 8.76
CA ILE A 55 -2.00 -4.20 10.16
C ILE A 55 -2.39 -5.58 10.67
N TYR A 56 -3.11 -6.37 9.87
CA TYR A 56 -3.51 -7.73 10.23
C TYR A 56 -2.30 -8.61 10.57
N PHE A 57 -1.25 -8.58 9.74
CA PHE A 57 -0.03 -9.35 10.01
C PHE A 57 0.77 -8.81 11.20
N LEU A 58 0.89 -7.49 11.35
CA LEU A 58 1.64 -6.87 12.45
C LEU A 58 0.99 -7.05 13.83
N ARG A 59 -0.34 -7.25 13.87
CA ARG A 59 -1.10 -7.55 15.10
C ARG A 59 -0.87 -8.97 15.61
N LYS A 60 -0.26 -9.87 14.84
CA LYS A 60 0.08 -11.21 15.31
C LYS A 60 1.16 -11.13 16.39
N ASN A 61 1.12 -12.06 17.35
CA ASN A 61 2.15 -12.15 18.39
C ASN A 61 3.42 -12.74 17.76
N LEU A 62 4.33 -11.86 17.35
CA LEU A 62 5.55 -12.19 16.63
C LEU A 62 6.69 -11.36 17.22
N GLU A 63 7.91 -11.91 17.17
CA GLU A 63 9.12 -11.19 17.50
C GLU A 63 9.29 -9.92 16.66
N TYR A 64 9.99 -8.94 17.21
CA TYR A 64 10.27 -7.66 16.53
C TYR A 64 10.94 -7.87 15.16
N THR A 65 11.89 -8.80 15.08
CA THR A 65 12.59 -9.17 13.84
C THR A 65 11.62 -9.66 12.76
N HIS A 66 10.59 -10.43 13.12
CA HIS A 66 9.56 -10.91 12.20
C HIS A 66 8.65 -9.79 11.73
N LYS A 67 8.29 -8.86 12.63
CA LYS A 67 7.53 -7.66 12.25
C LYS A 67 8.30 -6.80 11.26
N MET A 68 9.60 -6.63 11.46
CA MET A 68 10.46 -5.90 10.52
C MET A 68 10.49 -6.56 9.14
N LYS A 69 10.58 -7.89 9.05
CA LYS A 69 10.51 -8.60 7.75
C LYS A 69 9.20 -8.35 7.00
N ILE A 70 8.07 -8.29 7.71
CA ILE A 70 6.76 -7.97 7.12
C ILE A 70 6.78 -6.55 6.52
N VAL A 71 7.27 -5.58 7.29
CA VAL A 71 7.38 -4.19 6.84
C VAL A 71 8.33 -4.07 5.65
N PHE A 72 9.50 -4.71 5.70
CA PHE A 72 10.44 -4.73 4.58
C PHE A 72 9.84 -5.36 3.33
N GLY A 73 9.11 -6.48 3.47
CA GLY A 73 8.41 -7.11 2.35
C GLY A 73 7.35 -6.19 1.74
N TYR A 74 6.58 -5.48 2.57
CA TYR A 74 5.61 -4.49 2.12
C TYR A 74 6.28 -3.34 1.35
N ILE A 75 7.37 -2.79 1.87
CA ILE A 75 8.15 -1.71 1.22
C ILE A 75 8.75 -2.20 -0.10
N ALA A 76 9.32 -3.41 -0.13
CA ALA A 76 9.85 -4.02 -1.34
C ALA A 76 8.77 -4.26 -2.42
N GLY A 77 7.51 -4.41 -2.02
CA GLY A 77 6.37 -4.48 -2.93
C GLY A 77 5.95 -3.13 -3.54
N MET A 78 6.34 -1.99 -2.94
CA MET A 78 5.92 -0.66 -3.41
C MET A 78 6.36 -0.34 -4.85
N PRO A 79 7.62 -0.58 -5.27
CA PRO A 79 8.03 -0.33 -6.66
C PRO A 79 7.17 -1.11 -7.66
N PHE A 80 6.85 -2.37 -7.37
CA PHE A 80 6.00 -3.19 -8.23
C PHE A 80 4.56 -2.67 -8.29
N ALA A 81 4.00 -2.25 -7.16
CA ALA A 81 2.67 -1.64 -7.11
C ALA A 81 2.61 -0.33 -7.92
N LEU A 82 3.67 0.48 -7.88
CA LEU A 82 3.79 1.71 -8.69
C LEU A 82 3.89 1.39 -10.18
N LEU A 83 4.69 0.40 -10.58
CA LEU A 83 4.77 -0.04 -11.97
C LEU A 83 3.41 -0.53 -12.48
N PHE A 84 2.74 -1.41 -11.72
CA PHE A 84 1.39 -1.87 -12.07
C PHE A 84 0.40 -0.72 -12.19
N SER A 85 0.47 0.27 -11.29
CA SER A 85 -0.34 1.49 -11.39
C SER A 85 -0.09 2.25 -12.69
N ILE A 86 1.16 2.45 -13.10
CA ILE A 86 1.50 3.17 -14.34
C ILE A 86 1.02 2.42 -15.58
N PHE A 87 1.24 1.11 -15.64
CA PHE A 87 0.85 0.29 -16.80
C PHE A 87 -0.64 -0.10 -16.78
N SER A 88 -1.35 0.10 -15.66
CA SER A 88 -2.75 -0.30 -15.50
C SER A 88 -3.69 0.33 -16.53
N GLY A 89 -3.42 1.58 -16.92
CA GLY A 89 -4.21 2.31 -17.91
C GLY A 89 -4.20 1.68 -19.31
N LEU A 90 -3.31 0.71 -19.56
CA LEU A 90 -3.21 -0.02 -20.82
C LEU A 90 -3.96 -1.37 -20.79
N LEU A 91 -4.25 -1.92 -19.61
CA LEU A 91 -4.73 -3.30 -19.47
C LEU A 91 -6.25 -3.39 -19.32
N MET A 92 -6.84 -2.55 -18.47
CA MET A 92 -8.28 -2.57 -18.15
C MET A 92 -8.74 -1.21 -17.62
N HIS A 93 -10.02 -1.09 -17.26
CA HIS A 93 -10.56 0.10 -16.61
C HIS A 93 -9.75 0.46 -15.34
N PRO A 94 -9.22 1.68 -15.21
CA PRO A 94 -8.26 2.06 -14.15
C PRO A 94 -8.74 1.73 -12.73
N ALA A 95 -10.04 1.94 -12.46
CA ALA A 95 -10.63 1.67 -11.14
C ALA A 95 -10.53 0.19 -10.72
N LEU A 96 -10.72 -0.76 -11.65
CA LEU A 96 -10.63 -2.19 -11.35
C LEU A 96 -9.18 -2.60 -11.10
N VAL A 97 -8.25 -2.13 -11.94
CA VAL A 97 -6.84 -2.50 -11.80
C VAL A 97 -6.27 -1.94 -10.50
N VAL A 98 -6.54 -0.67 -10.19
CA VAL A 98 -6.01 -0.04 -8.98
C VAL A 98 -6.61 -0.69 -7.71
N THR A 99 -7.89 -1.07 -7.73
CA THR A 99 -8.54 -1.67 -6.54
C THR A 99 -8.16 -3.15 -6.34
N VAL A 100 -8.08 -3.95 -7.41
CA VAL A 100 -7.87 -5.41 -7.30
C VAL A 100 -6.40 -5.78 -7.45
N VAL A 101 -5.73 -5.23 -8.47
CA VAL A 101 -4.35 -5.57 -8.83
C VAL A 101 -3.34 -4.67 -8.12
N GLY A 102 -3.69 -3.40 -7.90
CA GLY A 102 -2.84 -2.42 -7.22
C GLY A 102 -2.35 -2.87 -5.84
N PRO A 103 -3.19 -3.46 -4.95
CA PRO A 103 -2.74 -3.92 -3.65
C PRO A 103 -1.90 -5.20 -3.72
N THR A 104 -1.99 -5.96 -4.81
CA THR A 104 -1.45 -7.32 -4.89
C THR A 104 0.05 -7.37 -4.58
N PRO A 105 0.93 -6.54 -5.19
CA PRO A 105 2.35 -6.60 -4.88
C PRO A 105 2.68 -6.25 -3.42
N LEU A 106 1.92 -5.33 -2.82
CA LEU A 106 2.07 -4.93 -1.43
C LEU A 106 1.65 -6.06 -0.48
N VAL A 107 0.50 -6.69 -0.75
CA VAL A 107 -0.03 -7.82 -0.01
C VAL A 107 0.88 -9.03 -0.11
N VAL A 108 1.35 -9.36 -1.32
CA VAL A 108 2.30 -10.45 -1.57
C VAL A 108 3.61 -10.19 -0.84
N GLY A 109 4.14 -8.97 -0.92
CA GLY A 109 5.36 -8.59 -0.21
C GLY A 109 5.22 -8.76 1.31
N ALA A 110 4.15 -8.25 1.90
CA ALA A 110 3.86 -8.42 3.33
C ALA A 110 3.71 -9.91 3.72
N PHE A 111 3.02 -10.70 2.88
CA PHE A 111 2.83 -12.13 3.09
C PHE A 111 4.13 -12.93 3.00
N LEU A 112 5.01 -12.60 2.05
CA LEU A 112 6.34 -13.21 1.95
C LEU A 112 7.18 -12.89 3.19
N GLY A 113 7.18 -11.62 3.63
CA GLY A 113 7.83 -11.20 4.87
C GLY A 113 7.32 -11.96 6.10
N TYR A 114 6.00 -12.16 6.19
CA TYR A 114 5.37 -12.98 7.23
C TYR A 114 5.82 -14.45 7.16
N SER A 115 5.78 -15.04 5.97
CA SER A 115 6.11 -16.45 5.75
C SER A 115 7.57 -16.78 6.02
N ILE A 116 8.49 -15.89 5.65
CA ILE A 116 9.93 -16.01 5.94
C ILE A 116 10.20 -15.84 7.44
N GLY A 117 9.41 -15.02 8.14
CA GLY A 117 9.47 -14.92 9.59
C GLY A 117 9.01 -16.21 10.29
N LYS A 118 7.92 -16.82 9.83
CA LYS A 118 7.34 -18.01 10.48
C LYS A 118 8.21 -19.28 10.42
N LYS A 119 9.19 -19.36 9.51
CA LYS A 119 10.07 -20.54 9.32
C LYS A 119 11.23 -20.66 10.34
N LYS A 120 11.12 -20.04 11.52
CA LYS A 120 12.08 -20.21 12.62
C LYS A 120 11.36 -20.64 13.89
#